data_AF-A0A959AX37-F1
#
_entry.id   AF-A0A959AX37-F1
#
_cell.length_a   1.000
_cell.length_b   1.000
_cell.length_c   1.000
_cell.angle_alpha   90.00
_cell.angle_beta   90.00
_cell.angle_gamma   90.00
#
_symmetry.space_group_name_H-M   'P 1'
#
loop_
_entity.id
_entity.type
_entity.pdbx_description
1 polymer ?
#
loop_
_entity_poly.entity_id
_entity_poly.type
_entity_poly.pdbx_seq_one_letter_code
_entity_poly.pdbx_strand_id
1 'polypeptide(L)'
;MKPSVKKTPPSKLDIVQLKDEFQQELHHIIDWWSTHMVDEKNGGFFGRIDGYGKLYPEADKGGILNARLLWAYSAVAPVTKDGGHYQLAARAYTYFCEHFWDSLEGGVFWTVDFQGNPVDTQKQIYGQAFAIYALSGYYALTQQREALEMAEEIFWLIEKYSFDRQ
;
A
#
# COMPACT_ATOMS: atom_id res chain seq x y z
N MET A 1 23.55 -23.14 -32.37
CA MET A 1 23.42 -21.67 -32.47
C MET A 1 21.93 -21.36 -32.67
N LYS A 2 21.23 -20.82 -31.67
CA LYS A 2 19.82 -20.40 -31.84
C LYS A 2 19.81 -19.04 -32.56
N PRO A 3 18.93 -18.80 -33.55
CA PRO A 3 18.90 -17.54 -34.26
C PRO A 3 18.46 -16.43 -33.28
N SER A 4 19.23 -15.35 -33.26
CA SER A 4 18.91 -14.12 -32.54
C SER A 4 17.66 -13.50 -33.18
N VAL A 5 16.53 -13.57 -32.47
CA VAL A 5 15.30 -12.87 -32.86
C VAL A 5 15.53 -11.38 -32.61
N LYS A 6 15.80 -10.62 -33.66
CA LYS A 6 15.79 -9.16 -33.60
C LYS A 6 14.34 -8.70 -33.38
N LYS A 7 14.01 -8.32 -32.15
CA LYS A 7 12.71 -7.69 -31.85
C LYS A 7 12.70 -6.28 -32.44
N THR A 8 11.83 -6.05 -33.42
CA THR A 8 11.57 -4.71 -33.96
C THR A 8 10.95 -3.85 -32.86
N PRO A 9 11.43 -2.62 -32.62
CA PRO A 9 10.84 -1.75 -31.60
C PRO A 9 9.38 -1.40 -31.98
N PRO A 10 8.48 -1.27 -30.99
CA PRO A 10 7.08 -0.95 -31.23
C PRO A 10 6.93 0.40 -31.93
N SER A 11 5.96 0.48 -32.84
CA SER A 11 5.63 1.73 -33.51
C SER A 11 5.00 2.73 -32.52
N LYS A 12 4.97 4.01 -32.88
CA LYS A 12 4.28 5.02 -32.06
C LYS A 12 2.79 4.70 -31.85
N LEU A 13 2.14 4.08 -32.85
CA LEU A 13 0.74 3.67 -32.76
C LEU A 13 0.57 2.54 -31.71
N ASP A 14 1.49 1.58 -31.69
CA ASP A 14 1.49 0.48 -30.71
C ASP A 14 1.68 0.99 -29.28
N ILE A 15 2.54 2.01 -29.09
CA ILE A 15 2.78 2.60 -27.76
C ILE A 15 1.54 3.34 -27.24
N VAL A 16 0.82 4.05 -28.12
CA VAL A 16 -0.42 4.75 -27.72
C VAL A 16 -1.50 3.74 -27.33
N GLN A 17 -1.68 2.69 -28.12
CA GLN A 17 -2.64 1.64 -27.79
C GLN A 17 -2.31 0.95 -26.45
N LEU A 18 -1.05 0.58 -26.23
CA LEU A 18 -0.62 -0.03 -24.97
C LEU A 18 -0.86 0.89 -23.77
N LYS A 19 -0.68 2.21 -23.96
CA LYS A 19 -0.97 3.18 -22.91
C LYS A 19 -2.46 3.18 -22.55
N ASP A 20 -3.34 3.18 -23.55
CA ASP A 20 -4.79 3.17 -23.32
C ASP A 20 -5.24 1.86 -22.66
N GLU A 21 -4.68 0.72 -23.06
CA GLU A 21 -4.92 -0.59 -22.45
C GLU A 21 -4.49 -0.60 -20.97
N PHE A 22 -3.30 -0.07 -20.64
CA PHE A 22 -2.85 0.02 -19.26
C PHE A 22 -3.67 1.00 -18.41
N GLN A 23 -4.19 2.08 -19.00
CA GLN A 23 -5.09 3.00 -18.30
C GLN A 23 -6.44 2.35 -17.98
N GLN A 24 -6.99 1.55 -18.91
CA GLN A 24 -8.21 0.79 -18.66
C GLN A 24 -8.01 -0.25 -17.57
N GLU A 25 -6.90 -1.00 -17.62
CA GLU A 25 -6.61 -2.02 -16.62
C GLU A 25 -6.33 -1.42 -15.24
N LEU A 26 -5.72 -0.24 -15.16
CA LEU A 26 -5.58 0.50 -13.91
C LEU A 26 -6.95 0.78 -13.26
N HIS A 27 -7.93 1.24 -14.04
CA HIS A 27 -9.28 1.47 -13.52
C HIS A 27 -9.93 0.16 -13.08
N HIS A 28 -9.86 -0.91 -13.89
CA HIS A 28 -10.43 -2.22 -13.51
C HIS A 28 -9.87 -2.74 -12.18
N ILE A 29 -8.55 -2.66 -11.99
CA ILE A 29 -7.90 -3.10 -10.76
C ILE A 29 -8.37 -2.25 -9.58
N ILE A 30 -8.32 -0.92 -9.70
CA ILE A 30 -8.65 -0.02 -8.59
C ILE A 30 -10.14 -0.08 -8.25
N ASP A 31 -11.03 -0.14 -9.22
CA ASP A 31 -12.48 -0.29 -9.01
C ASP A 31 -12.78 -1.59 -8.27
N TRP A 32 -12.10 -2.68 -8.64
CA TRP A 32 -12.27 -3.96 -7.98
C TRP A 32 -11.86 -3.89 -6.51
N TRP A 33 -10.68 -3.34 -6.20
CA TRP A 33 -10.22 -3.19 -4.81
C TRP A 33 -11.12 -2.26 -3.99
N SER A 34 -11.53 -1.13 -4.58
CA SER A 34 -12.41 -0.15 -3.94
C SER A 34 -13.79 -0.72 -3.63
N THR A 35 -14.26 -1.67 -4.43
CA THR A 35 -15.58 -2.30 -4.27
C THR A 35 -15.57 -3.49 -3.30
N HIS A 36 -14.54 -4.33 -3.36
CA HIS A 36 -14.58 -5.65 -2.71
C HIS A 36 -13.82 -5.73 -1.39
N MET A 37 -12.86 -4.82 -1.16
CA MET A 37 -11.91 -4.96 -0.05
C MET A 37 -12.08 -3.91 1.05
N VAL A 38 -12.98 -2.95 0.89
CA VAL A 38 -13.27 -1.94 1.93
C VAL A 38 -14.04 -2.57 3.09
N ASP A 39 -13.51 -2.49 4.31
CA ASP A 39 -14.14 -3.03 5.51
C ASP A 39 -14.93 -1.95 6.27
N GLU A 40 -16.19 -1.73 5.89
CA GLU A 40 -17.03 -0.70 6.53
C GLU A 40 -17.37 -0.99 8.00
N LYS A 41 -17.12 -2.20 8.50
CA LYS A 41 -17.44 -2.57 9.88
C LYS A 41 -16.31 -2.22 10.84
N ASN A 42 -15.07 -2.57 10.50
CA ASN A 42 -13.92 -2.38 11.39
C ASN A 42 -12.92 -1.33 10.88
N GLY A 43 -13.23 -0.63 9.78
CA GLY A 43 -12.33 0.35 9.19
C GLY A 43 -11.22 -0.29 8.34
N GLY A 44 -10.52 0.56 7.57
CA GLY A 44 -9.47 0.12 6.66
C GLY A 44 -10.00 -0.84 5.59
N PHE A 45 -9.28 -1.94 5.37
CA PHE A 45 -9.57 -2.94 4.35
C PHE A 45 -9.54 -4.35 4.93
N PHE A 46 -10.29 -5.27 4.32
CA PHE A 46 -10.28 -6.68 4.69
C PHE A 46 -8.89 -7.29 4.47
N GLY A 47 -8.51 -8.21 5.36
CA GLY A 47 -7.21 -8.88 5.27
C GLY A 47 -7.13 -9.97 4.20
N ARG A 48 -8.28 -10.55 3.79
CA ARG A 48 -8.30 -11.72 2.90
C ARG A 48 -9.58 -11.87 2.09
N ILE A 49 -9.38 -12.18 0.81
CA ILE A 49 -10.35 -12.75 -0.11
C ILE A 49 -9.66 -13.89 -0.88
N ASP A 50 -10.36 -14.97 -1.20
CA ASP A 50 -9.78 -16.07 -1.99
C ASP A 50 -9.98 -15.90 -3.51
N GLY A 51 -9.39 -16.80 -4.30
CA GLY A 51 -9.48 -16.80 -5.76
C GLY A 51 -10.87 -17.11 -6.32
N TYR A 52 -11.85 -17.46 -5.47
CA TYR A 52 -13.25 -17.66 -5.83
C TYR A 52 -14.14 -16.48 -5.41
N GLY A 53 -13.54 -15.40 -4.89
CA GLY A 53 -14.26 -14.22 -4.41
C GLY A 53 -14.90 -14.39 -3.03
N LYS A 54 -14.55 -15.45 -2.28
CA LYS A 54 -15.03 -15.60 -0.91
C LYS A 54 -14.23 -14.68 0.00
N LEU A 55 -14.92 -13.70 0.57
CA LEU A 55 -14.36 -12.80 1.56
C LEU A 55 -14.27 -13.49 2.93
N TYR A 56 -13.20 -13.19 3.68
CA TYR A 56 -13.00 -13.64 5.05
C TYR A 56 -12.93 -12.41 5.97
N PRO A 57 -14.07 -11.86 6.43
CA PRO A 57 -14.12 -10.59 7.15
C PRO A 57 -13.36 -10.58 8.49
N GLU A 58 -13.20 -11.75 9.10
CA GLU A 58 -12.53 -11.93 10.38
C GLU A 58 -11.06 -12.36 10.23
N ALA A 59 -10.52 -12.34 9.01
CA ALA A 59 -9.10 -12.59 8.79
C ALA A 59 -8.25 -11.42 9.29
N ASP A 60 -7.10 -11.75 9.87
CA ASP A 60 -6.08 -10.79 10.26
C ASP A 60 -5.67 -9.87 9.12
N LYS A 61 -5.36 -8.62 9.45
CA LYS A 61 -4.94 -7.57 8.53
C LYS A 61 -3.43 -7.41 8.62
N GLY A 62 -2.74 -7.68 7.51
CA GLY A 62 -1.28 -7.56 7.43
C GLY A 62 -0.82 -6.12 7.18
N GLY A 63 0.27 -5.71 7.83
CA GLY A 63 0.82 -4.36 7.71
C GLY A 63 1.32 -4.06 6.30
N ILE A 64 1.93 -5.02 5.61
CA ILE A 64 2.40 -4.85 4.23
C ILE A 64 1.22 -4.63 3.27
N LEU A 65 0.12 -5.36 3.44
CA LEU A 65 -1.08 -5.19 2.61
C LEU A 65 -1.63 -3.77 2.78
N ASN A 66 -1.80 -3.32 4.01
CA ASN A 66 -2.34 -1.99 4.31
C ASN A 66 -1.39 -0.86 3.84
N ALA A 67 -0.07 -1.03 4.00
CA ALA A 67 0.92 -0.10 3.45
C ALA A 67 0.84 -0.04 1.90
N ARG A 68 0.69 -1.17 1.22
CA ARG A 68 0.52 -1.21 -0.24
C ARG A 68 -0.75 -0.52 -0.71
N LEU A 69 -1.86 -0.68 0.01
CA LEU A 69 -3.12 0.00 -0.30
C LEU A 69 -2.99 1.51 -0.09
N LEU A 70 -2.40 1.93 1.03
CA LEU A 70 -2.09 3.35 1.26
C LEU A 70 -1.25 3.93 0.13
N TRP A 71 -0.16 3.26 -0.24
CA TRP A 71 0.68 3.70 -1.35
C TRP A 71 -0.08 3.74 -2.67
N ALA A 72 -0.80 2.67 -3.02
CA ALA A 72 -1.49 2.53 -4.31
C ALA A 72 -2.56 3.62 -4.49
N TYR A 73 -3.40 3.84 -3.47
CA TYR A 73 -4.40 4.91 -3.52
C TYR A 73 -3.75 6.30 -3.54
N SER A 74 -2.63 6.49 -2.84
CA SER A 74 -1.87 7.74 -2.89
C SER A 74 -1.32 8.03 -4.28
N ALA A 75 -0.84 6.99 -4.99
CA ALA A 75 -0.25 7.10 -6.31
C ALA A 75 -1.30 7.26 -7.42
N VAL A 76 -2.47 6.60 -7.31
CA VAL A 76 -3.50 6.64 -8.36
C VAL A 76 -4.39 7.88 -8.30
N ALA A 77 -4.62 8.45 -7.12
CA ALA A 77 -5.43 9.64 -6.92
C ALA A 77 -5.06 10.83 -7.86
N PRO A 78 -3.78 11.21 -8.06
CA PRO A 78 -3.41 12.28 -8.99
C PRO A 78 -3.52 11.87 -10.47
N VAL A 79 -3.44 10.56 -10.77
CA VAL A 79 -3.50 10.02 -12.14
C VAL A 79 -4.94 10.03 -12.66
N THR A 80 -5.89 9.54 -11.85
CA THR A 80 -7.29 9.45 -12.26
C THR A 80 -8.06 10.74 -11.98
N LYS A 81 -7.57 11.57 -11.05
CA LYS A 81 -8.24 12.80 -10.57
C LYS A 81 -9.64 12.53 -9.99
N ASP A 82 -9.84 11.32 -9.49
CA ASP A 82 -11.07 10.93 -8.80
C ASP A 82 -10.96 11.22 -7.30
N GLY A 83 -11.90 12.00 -6.77
CA GLY A 83 -11.99 12.32 -5.35
C GLY A 83 -12.20 11.08 -4.45
N GLY A 84 -12.79 10.00 -4.98
CA GLY A 84 -12.93 8.74 -4.26
C GLY A 84 -11.59 8.10 -3.90
N HIS A 85 -10.59 8.18 -4.78
CA HIS A 85 -9.26 7.63 -4.51
C HIS A 85 -8.51 8.42 -3.42
N TYR A 86 -8.73 9.73 -3.33
CA TYR A 86 -8.21 10.53 -2.20
C TYR A 86 -8.81 10.06 -0.87
N GLN A 87 -10.12 9.81 -0.85
CA GLN A 87 -10.80 9.32 0.36
C GLN A 87 -10.30 7.93 0.76
N LEU A 88 -10.04 7.04 -0.21
CA LEU A 88 -9.49 5.72 0.05
C LEU A 88 -8.04 5.76 0.54
N ALA A 89 -7.22 6.69 0.03
CA ALA A 89 -5.88 6.94 0.56
C ALA A 89 -5.94 7.44 2.01
N ALA A 90 -6.82 8.39 2.31
CA ALA A 90 -7.02 8.89 3.66
C ALA A 90 -7.53 7.80 4.60
N ARG A 91 -8.47 6.96 4.16
CA ARG A 91 -8.96 5.80 4.91
C ARG A 91 -7.84 4.81 5.23
N ALA A 92 -7.00 4.49 4.24
CA ALA A 92 -5.85 3.61 4.43
C ALA A 92 -4.88 4.21 5.45
N TYR A 93 -4.59 5.51 5.35
CA TYR A 93 -3.70 6.23 6.25
C TYR A 93 -4.20 6.22 7.69
N THR A 94 -5.45 6.63 7.92
CA THR A 94 -6.07 6.65 9.25
C THR A 94 -5.99 5.27 9.91
N TYR A 95 -6.43 4.22 9.22
CA TYR A 95 -6.37 2.85 9.77
C TYR A 95 -4.94 2.39 10.05
N PHE A 96 -4.00 2.75 9.17
CA PHE A 96 -2.59 2.39 9.32
C PHE A 96 -1.98 3.02 10.57
N CYS A 97 -2.21 4.32 10.78
CA CYS A 97 -1.71 5.05 11.94
C CYS A 97 -2.39 4.62 13.25
N GLU A 98 -3.69 4.30 13.22
CA GLU A 98 -4.43 3.92 14.43
C GLU A 98 -4.09 2.52 14.94
N HIS A 99 -3.87 1.56 14.04
CA HIS A 99 -3.78 0.14 14.41
C HIS A 99 -2.41 -0.48 14.20
N PHE A 100 -1.65 -0.05 13.18
CA PHE A 100 -0.34 -0.63 12.91
C PHE A 100 0.79 0.13 13.60
N TRP A 101 0.63 1.41 13.90
CA TRP A 101 1.67 2.18 14.57
C TRP A 101 1.84 1.74 16.02
N ASP A 102 3.09 1.48 16.40
CA ASP A 102 3.44 1.23 17.78
C ASP A 102 3.79 2.54 18.49
N SER A 103 2.89 3.04 19.32
CA SER A 103 3.09 4.29 20.06
C SER A 103 4.11 4.17 21.22
N LEU A 104 4.53 2.96 21.59
CA LEU A 104 5.50 2.72 22.67
C LEU A 104 6.93 2.62 22.14
N GLU A 105 7.13 1.87 21.06
CA GLU A 105 8.47 1.60 20.51
C GLU A 105 8.74 2.27 19.16
N GLY A 106 7.72 2.89 18.56
CA GLY A 106 7.78 3.38 17.19
C GLY A 106 7.78 2.26 16.16
N GLY A 107 7.66 2.63 14.88
CA GLY A 107 7.54 1.65 13.80
C GLY A 107 6.17 0.99 13.75
N VAL A 108 6.04 -0.04 12.91
CA VAL A 108 4.76 -0.69 12.65
C VAL A 108 4.75 -2.17 12.99
N PHE A 109 3.61 -2.66 13.48
CA PHE A 109 3.37 -4.09 13.69
C PHE A 109 3.31 -4.86 12.38
N TRP A 110 3.62 -6.15 12.44
CA TRP A 110 3.53 -7.05 11.29
C TRP A 110 2.08 -7.32 10.90
N THR A 111 1.23 -7.59 11.90
CA THR A 111 -0.17 -7.99 11.70
C THR A 111 -1.03 -7.55 12.88
N VAL A 112 -2.27 -7.14 12.59
CA VAL A 112 -3.35 -6.92 13.56
C VAL A 112 -4.52 -7.86 13.26
N ASP A 113 -5.37 -8.13 14.25
CA ASP A 113 -6.61 -8.88 14.02
C ASP A 113 -7.62 -8.04 13.22
N PHE A 114 -8.77 -8.63 12.88
CA PHE A 114 -9.80 -7.93 12.11
C PHE A 114 -10.40 -6.69 12.81
N GLN A 115 -10.26 -6.58 14.14
CA GLN A 115 -10.69 -5.44 14.96
C GLN A 115 -9.59 -4.39 15.12
N GLY A 116 -8.37 -4.69 14.65
CA GLY A 116 -7.22 -3.79 14.74
C GLY A 116 -6.38 -3.95 16.00
N ASN A 117 -6.53 -5.04 16.76
CA ASN A 117 -5.66 -5.34 17.89
C ASN A 117 -4.35 -5.97 17.41
N PRO A 118 -3.17 -5.62 17.96
CA PRO A 118 -1.91 -6.24 17.56
C PRO A 118 -1.88 -7.75 17.80
N VAL A 119 -1.49 -8.52 16.78
CA VAL A 119 -1.35 -10.00 16.84
C VAL A 119 0.10 -10.42 16.72
N ASP A 120 0.81 -9.86 15.75
CA ASP A 120 2.25 -10.05 15.58
C ASP A 120 2.95 -8.70 15.62
N THR A 121 3.62 -8.42 16.73
CA THR A 121 4.26 -7.13 17.01
C THR A 121 5.69 -7.05 16.49
N GLN A 122 6.18 -8.07 15.79
CA GLN A 122 7.54 -8.07 15.25
C GLN A 122 7.79 -6.90 14.29
N LYS A 123 8.87 -6.16 14.52
CA LYS A 123 9.31 -5.04 13.68
C LYS A 123 10.17 -5.51 12.51
N GLN A 124 9.58 -6.28 11.60
CA GLN A 124 10.31 -6.78 10.43
C GLN A 124 10.68 -5.65 9.47
N ILE A 125 11.95 -5.59 9.07
CA ILE A 125 12.49 -4.51 8.22
C ILE A 125 11.76 -4.38 6.89
N TYR A 126 11.31 -5.50 6.32
CA TYR A 126 10.51 -5.46 5.11
C TYR A 126 9.17 -4.74 5.31
N GLY A 127 8.50 -4.95 6.46
CA GLY A 127 7.28 -4.22 6.83
C GLY A 127 7.56 -2.74 7.08
N GLN A 128 8.65 -2.44 7.79
CA GLN A 128 9.06 -1.05 8.06
C GLN A 128 9.37 -0.27 6.76
N ALA A 129 10.06 -0.89 5.81
CA ALA A 129 10.36 -0.30 4.51
C ALA A 129 9.09 0.02 3.69
N PHE A 130 8.11 -0.89 3.71
CA PHE A 130 6.81 -0.63 3.08
C PHE A 130 6.04 0.51 3.77
N ALA A 131 6.15 0.63 5.09
CA ALA A 131 5.55 1.75 5.83
C ALA A 131 6.16 3.10 5.40
N ILE A 132 7.50 3.20 5.32
CA ILE A 132 8.18 4.41 4.82
C ILE A 132 7.70 4.75 3.39
N TYR A 133 7.63 3.74 2.51
CA TYR A 133 7.20 3.92 1.13
C TYR A 133 5.75 4.42 1.02
N ALA A 134 4.85 3.87 1.84
CA ALA A 134 3.45 4.26 1.85
C ALA A 134 3.23 5.65 2.45
N LEU A 135 3.86 5.94 3.59
CA LEU A 135 3.74 7.22 4.28
C LEU A 135 4.34 8.37 3.44
N SER A 136 5.50 8.15 2.82
CA SER A 136 6.09 9.14 1.89
C SER A 136 5.23 9.37 0.65
N GLY A 137 4.61 8.31 0.10
CA GLY A 137 3.64 8.44 -0.99
C GLY A 137 2.40 9.25 -0.60
N TYR A 138 1.88 9.03 0.61
CA TYR A 138 0.74 9.79 1.13
C TYR A 138 1.09 11.24 1.45
N TYR A 139 2.29 11.50 1.96
CA TYR A 139 2.81 12.86 2.11
C TYR A 139 2.93 13.57 0.75
N ALA A 140 3.45 12.89 -0.28
CA ALA A 140 3.52 13.47 -1.62
C ALA A 140 2.14 13.87 -2.16
N LEU A 141 1.10 13.09 -1.86
CA LEU A 141 -0.29 13.39 -2.23
C LEU A 141 -0.88 14.57 -1.45
N THR A 142 -0.68 14.61 -0.13
CA THR A 142 -1.49 15.44 0.78
C THR A 142 -0.75 16.58 1.44
N GLN A 143 0.59 16.53 1.47
CA GLN A 143 1.47 17.41 2.22
C GLN A 143 1.22 17.41 3.75
N GLN A 144 0.57 16.38 4.29
CA GLN A 144 0.38 16.20 5.75
C GLN A 144 1.71 15.83 6.40
N ARG A 145 2.26 16.75 7.20
CA ARG A 145 3.62 16.64 7.75
C ARG A 145 3.79 15.44 8.67
N GLU A 146 2.73 15.07 9.39
CA GLU A 146 2.68 13.93 10.30
C GLU A 146 3.07 12.62 9.60
N ALA A 147 2.60 12.41 8.36
CA ALA A 147 2.96 11.21 7.59
C ALA A 147 4.46 11.17 7.27
N LEU A 148 5.05 12.32 6.94
CA LEU A 148 6.50 12.41 6.69
C LEU A 148 7.30 12.19 7.99
N GLU A 149 6.86 12.77 9.11
CA GLU A 149 7.52 12.59 10.41
C GLU A 149 7.53 11.12 10.84
N MET A 150 6.41 10.41 10.68
CA MET A 150 6.35 8.97 10.94
C MET A 150 7.32 8.20 10.03
N ALA A 151 7.40 8.54 8.74
CA ALA A 151 8.33 7.88 7.82
C ALA A 151 9.81 8.13 8.21
N GLU A 152 10.14 9.36 8.60
CA GLU A 152 11.47 9.74 9.09
C GLU A 152 11.81 8.98 10.39
N GLU A 153 10.86 8.84 11.31
CA GLU A 153 11.05 8.08 12.54
C GLU A 153 11.37 6.61 12.25
N ILE A 154 10.60 5.96 11.38
CA ILE A 154 10.87 4.56 10.98
C ILE A 154 12.27 4.43 10.37
N PHE A 155 12.66 5.36 9.49
CA PHE A 155 14.00 5.35 8.90
C PHE A 155 15.09 5.37 9.97
N TRP A 156 14.98 6.27 10.95
CA TRP A 156 15.96 6.35 12.03
C TRP A 156 15.94 5.12 12.95
N LEU A 157 14.79 4.48 13.17
CA LEU A 157 14.71 3.21 13.90
C LEU A 157 15.46 2.08 13.17
N ILE A 158 15.29 1.98 11.85
CA ILE A 158 16.02 1.00 11.02
C ILE A 158 17.53 1.26 11.12
N GLU A 159 17.98 2.50 10.89
CA GLU A 159 19.40 2.87 10.96
C GLU A 159 20.01 2.60 12.34
N LYS A 160 19.23 2.82 13.40
CA LYS A 160 19.70 2.63 14.77
C LYS A 160 19.83 1.16 15.16
N TYR A 161 18.88 0.31 14.78
CA TYR A 161 18.76 -1.04 15.33
C TYR A 161 19.07 -2.17 14.34
N SER A 162 19.10 -1.90 13.04
CA SER A 162 19.23 -2.94 12.00
C SER A 162 20.38 -2.71 11.03
N PHE A 163 21.01 -1.55 11.06
CA PHE A 163 22.22 -1.31 10.28
C PHE A 163 23.39 -2.09 10.88
N ASP A 164 23.86 -3.12 10.15
CA ASP A 164 25.09 -3.79 10.50
C ASP A 164 26.28 -2.93 10.09
N ARG A 165 27.12 -2.57 11.06
CA ARG A 165 28.33 -1.78 10.83
C ARG A 165 29.52 -2.64 10.42
N GLN A 166 29.40 -3.97 10.44
CA GLN A 166 30.49 -4.92 10.18
C GLN A 166 30.08 -6.15 9.39
#